data_AF-A0A356KPC1-F1
#
_entry.id   AF-A0A356KPC1-F1
#
_cell.length_a   1.000
_cell.length_b   1.000
_cell.length_c   1.000
_cell.angle_alpha   90.00
_cell.angle_beta   90.00
_cell.angle_gamma   90.00
#
_symmetry.space_group_name_H-M   'P 1'
#
loop_
_entity.id
_entity.type
_entity.pdbx_description
1 polymer ?
#
loop_
_entity_poly.entity_id
_entity_poly.type
_entity_poly.pdbx_seq_one_letter_code
_entity_poly.pdbx_strand_id
1 'polypeptide(L)'
;AAEVEAEFRLDPERSAALSEALGREAPADGRWRLTRRLSAAGRGRCSLNGEPVSRDALQAGALGLVELFGQGSAQRLLDPEAQLELLDAAAGTQALSRRCASELEALSDLARQHDHLLHEERESRARWSDLQRERHALAELAPEEGEYGQLLDRLVVLQERSRRASALVAVDEGLSGGSDERGGLLERLHLACANLEQLQVAWSELGAACEQLTTAADLVQQAAHEVAGVRAEESFDHRELEQVR
;
A
#
# COMPACT_ATOMS: atom_id res chain seq x y z
N ALA A 1 65.67 -23.25 -25.50
CA ALA A 1 64.59 -23.47 -24.51
C ALA A 1 65.06 -22.87 -23.21
N ALA A 2 64.21 -22.13 -22.50
CA ALA A 2 64.54 -21.55 -21.21
C ALA A 2 63.94 -22.42 -20.10
N GLU A 3 64.68 -22.62 -19.02
CA GLU A 3 64.23 -23.41 -17.87
C GLU A 3 64.63 -22.64 -16.61
N VAL A 4 63.67 -22.50 -15.69
CA VAL A 4 63.86 -21.87 -14.39
C VAL A 4 63.42 -22.87 -13.35
N GLU A 5 64.27 -23.10 -12.36
CA GLU A 5 64.06 -24.04 -11.27
C GLU A 5 64.38 -23.36 -9.95
N ALA A 6 63.55 -23.62 -8.93
CA ALA A 6 63.77 -23.15 -7.57
C ALA A 6 63.47 -24.28 -6.58
N GLU A 7 64.34 -24.44 -5.58
CA GLU A 7 64.19 -25.42 -4.50
C GLU A 7 64.02 -24.69 -3.17
N PHE A 8 63.00 -25.08 -2.40
CA PHE A 8 62.65 -24.52 -1.10
C PHE A 8 62.69 -25.61 -0.05
N ARG A 9 63.18 -25.28 1.13
CA ARG A 9 63.08 -26.13 2.31
C ARG A 9 62.09 -25.50 3.28
N LEU A 10 60.96 -26.15 3.51
CA LEU A 10 59.88 -25.62 4.33
C LEU A 10 59.83 -26.34 5.67
N ASP A 11 59.40 -25.62 6.71
CA ASP A 11 59.00 -26.21 7.98
C ASP A 11 57.70 -27.04 7.82
N PRO A 12 57.39 -27.96 8.77
CA PRO A 12 56.27 -28.88 8.63
C PRO A 12 54.91 -28.19 8.43
N GLU A 13 54.67 -27.04 9.09
CA GLU A 13 53.41 -26.30 8.98
C GLU A 13 53.24 -25.69 7.59
N ARG A 14 54.28 -25.02 7.07
CA ARG A 14 54.26 -24.45 5.72
C ARG A 14 54.23 -25.51 4.63
N SER A 15 54.89 -26.65 4.86
CA SER A 15 54.86 -27.79 3.94
C SER A 15 53.46 -28.40 3.84
N ALA A 16 52.75 -28.52 4.97
CA ALA A 16 51.36 -29.00 5.00
C ALA A 16 50.39 -28.03 4.30
N ALA A 17 50.50 -26.73 4.58
CA ALA A 17 49.67 -25.71 3.93
C ALA A 17 49.84 -25.70 2.40
N LEU A 18 51.08 -25.85 1.92
CA LEU A 18 51.38 -25.92 0.49
C LEU A 18 50.87 -27.22 -0.15
N SER A 19 50.99 -28.34 0.57
CA SER A 19 50.45 -29.64 0.18
C SER A 19 48.93 -29.59 -0.03
N GLU A 20 48.21 -28.96 0.91
CA GLU A 20 46.76 -28.76 0.84
C GLU A 20 46.35 -27.84 -0.30
N ALA A 21 47.03 -26.69 -0.44
CA ALA A 21 46.76 -25.71 -1.51
C ALA A 21 46.98 -26.29 -2.92
N LEU A 22 47.91 -27.23 -3.08
CA LEU A 22 48.27 -27.84 -4.36
C LEU A 22 47.62 -29.21 -4.60
N GLY A 23 46.97 -29.79 -3.59
CA GLY A 23 46.42 -31.14 -3.63
C GLY A 23 47.47 -32.21 -3.91
N ARG A 24 48.67 -32.08 -3.33
CA ARG A 24 49.83 -32.96 -3.55
C ARG A 24 50.42 -33.40 -2.23
N GLU A 25 50.96 -34.61 -2.16
CA GLU A 25 51.62 -35.09 -0.94
C GLU A 25 52.87 -34.26 -0.61
N ALA A 26 53.04 -33.94 0.67
CA ALA A 26 54.22 -33.26 1.17
C ALA A 26 55.46 -34.17 1.09
N PRO A 27 56.59 -33.69 0.54
CA PRO A 27 57.85 -34.43 0.54
C PRO A 27 58.30 -34.76 1.95
N ALA A 28 58.73 -36.01 2.17
CA ALA A 28 59.19 -36.49 3.49
C ALA A 28 60.44 -35.74 4.01
N ASP A 29 61.23 -35.15 3.11
CA ASP A 29 62.42 -34.37 3.41
C ASP A 29 62.15 -32.85 3.48
N GLY A 30 60.90 -32.43 3.27
CA GLY A 30 60.47 -31.03 3.27
C GLY A 30 61.00 -30.19 2.11
N ARG A 31 61.51 -30.82 1.04
CA ARG A 31 62.08 -30.13 -0.13
C ARG A 31 61.07 -30.02 -1.25
N TRP A 32 60.72 -28.78 -1.60
CA TRP A 32 59.82 -28.46 -2.69
C TRP A 32 60.58 -27.85 -3.86
N ARG A 33 60.47 -28.46 -5.04
CA ARG A 33 61.12 -28.03 -6.28
C ARG A 33 60.07 -27.57 -7.28
N LEU A 34 60.11 -26.29 -7.64
CA LEU A 34 59.25 -25.70 -8.66
C LEU A 34 60.06 -25.52 -9.94
N THR A 35 59.57 -26.04 -11.06
CA THR A 35 60.24 -25.91 -12.36
C THR A 35 59.27 -25.36 -13.42
N ARG A 36 59.74 -24.37 -14.18
CA ARG A 36 59.04 -23.85 -15.36
C ARG A 36 59.97 -23.93 -16.57
N ARG A 37 59.54 -24.64 -17.60
CA ARG A 37 60.27 -24.77 -18.86
C ARG A 37 59.49 -24.14 -20.01
N LEU A 38 60.16 -23.34 -20.83
CA LEU A 38 59.63 -22.67 -22.00
C LEU A 38 60.38 -23.17 -23.25
N SER A 39 59.64 -23.76 -24.18
CA SER A 39 60.19 -24.17 -25.47
C SER A 39 60.30 -22.98 -26.44
N ALA A 40 61.20 -23.08 -27.43
CA ALA A 40 61.30 -22.07 -28.49
C ALA A 40 60.04 -21.99 -29.37
N ALA A 41 59.20 -23.04 -29.34
CA ALA A 41 57.89 -23.10 -29.99
C ALA A 41 56.76 -22.46 -29.16
N GLY A 42 57.08 -21.76 -28.06
CA GLY A 42 56.12 -21.03 -27.22
C GLY A 42 55.34 -21.89 -26.22
N ARG A 43 55.44 -23.22 -26.28
CA ARG A 43 54.79 -24.11 -25.29
C ARG A 43 55.58 -24.11 -23.98
N GLY A 44 54.89 -23.84 -22.88
CA GLY A 44 55.43 -23.90 -21.51
C GLY A 44 54.96 -25.14 -20.76
N ARG A 45 55.81 -25.70 -19.90
CA ARG A 45 55.49 -26.79 -18.98
C ARG A 45 55.88 -26.40 -17.55
N CYS A 46 55.00 -26.67 -16.59
CA CYS A 46 55.28 -26.54 -15.17
C CYS A 46 55.42 -27.92 -14.54
N SER A 47 56.32 -28.05 -13.57
CA SER A 47 56.38 -29.23 -12.70
C SER A 47 56.68 -28.86 -11.27
N LEU A 48 56.19 -29.70 -10.35
CA LEU A 48 56.45 -29.65 -8.92
C LEU A 48 57.08 -30.99 -8.52
N ASN A 49 58.27 -30.98 -7.93
CA ASN A 49 59.03 -32.19 -7.60
C ASN A 49 59.18 -33.18 -8.77
N GLY A 50 59.22 -32.67 -10.01
CA GLY A 50 59.29 -33.47 -11.23
C GLY A 50 57.94 -33.91 -11.80
N GLU A 51 56.84 -33.73 -11.09
CA GLU A 51 55.48 -34.06 -11.56
C GLU A 51 54.84 -32.88 -12.30
N PRO A 52 54.16 -33.11 -13.45
CA PRO A 52 53.54 -32.03 -14.21
C PRO A 52 52.36 -31.40 -13.45
N VAL A 53 52.33 -30.07 -13.41
CA VAL A 53 51.24 -29.28 -12.80
C VAL A 53 50.72 -28.23 -13.77
N SER A 54 49.50 -27.72 -13.53
CA SER A 54 48.98 -26.59 -14.29
C SER A 54 49.76 -25.31 -13.95
N ARG A 55 49.66 -24.30 -14.82
CA ARG A 55 50.25 -22.98 -14.54
C ARG A 55 49.66 -22.37 -13.29
N ASP A 56 48.35 -22.46 -13.13
CA ASP A 56 47.63 -21.80 -12.04
C ASP A 56 47.93 -22.47 -10.69
N ALA A 57 48.12 -23.80 -10.68
CA ALA A 57 48.62 -24.51 -9.50
C ALA A 57 50.07 -24.08 -9.16
N LEU A 58 50.96 -24.00 -10.14
CA LEU A 58 52.32 -23.49 -9.90
C LEU A 58 52.30 -22.05 -9.34
N GLN A 59 51.39 -21.20 -9.84
CA GLN A 59 51.23 -19.83 -9.39
C GLN A 59 50.69 -19.76 -7.94
N ALA A 60 49.64 -20.52 -7.62
CA ALA A 60 49.07 -20.59 -6.28
C ALA A 60 50.09 -21.12 -5.24
N GLY A 61 50.90 -22.11 -5.61
CA GLY A 61 51.97 -22.61 -4.74
C GLY A 61 53.16 -21.66 -4.60
N ALA A 62 53.43 -20.84 -5.61
CA ALA A 62 54.48 -19.83 -5.55
C ALA A 62 54.06 -18.59 -4.74
N LEU A 63 52.76 -18.30 -4.64
CA LEU A 63 52.14 -17.23 -3.83
C LEU A 63 52.39 -17.50 -2.33
N GLY A 64 53.56 -17.09 -1.84
CA GLY A 64 54.02 -17.30 -0.46
C GLY A 64 55.41 -17.92 -0.35
N LEU A 65 55.95 -18.46 -1.44
CA LEU A 65 57.32 -19.02 -1.52
C LEU A 65 58.27 -18.12 -2.30
N VAL A 66 57.76 -17.45 -3.33
CA VAL A 66 58.55 -16.62 -4.23
C VAL A 66 57.89 -15.27 -4.37
N GLU A 67 58.62 -14.22 -4.01
CA GLU A 67 58.26 -12.85 -4.34
C GLU A 67 59.26 -12.31 -5.37
N LEU A 68 58.77 -11.96 -6.56
CA LEU A 68 59.59 -11.45 -7.65
C LEU A 68 59.59 -9.91 -7.62
N PHE A 69 60.71 -9.33 -7.22
CA PHE A 69 60.92 -7.88 -7.27
C PHE A 69 61.28 -7.45 -8.71
N GLY A 70 60.39 -6.69 -9.36
CA GLY A 70 60.58 -6.21 -10.74
C GLY A 70 59.62 -5.06 -11.12
N GLN A 71 59.83 -4.49 -12.31
CA GLN A 71 58.99 -3.40 -12.84
C GLN A 71 57.63 -3.95 -13.31
N GLY A 72 56.63 -3.93 -12.43
CA GLY A 72 55.24 -4.30 -12.77
C GLY A 72 54.52 -5.19 -11.77
N SER A 73 55.20 -5.69 -10.73
CA SER A 73 54.56 -6.46 -9.66
C SER A 73 54.01 -5.51 -8.60
N ALA A 74 52.71 -5.54 -8.31
CA ALA A 74 52.18 -4.94 -7.09
C ALA A 74 52.86 -5.66 -5.91
N GLN A 75 53.75 -4.96 -5.22
CA GLN A 75 54.50 -5.50 -4.09
C GLN A 75 53.50 -5.71 -2.96
N ARG A 76 53.50 -6.89 -2.32
CA ARG A 76 52.69 -7.10 -1.10
C ARG A 76 53.05 -6.07 -0.02
N LEU A 77 54.29 -5.57 -0.05
CA LEU A 77 54.75 -4.46 0.78
C LEU A 77 54.07 -3.11 0.51
N LEU A 78 53.44 -2.90 -0.64
CA LEU A 78 52.73 -1.67 -1.03
C LEU A 78 51.21 -1.80 -0.85
N ASP A 79 50.71 -3.00 -0.56
CA ASP A 79 49.32 -3.24 -0.24
C ASP A 79 49.01 -2.77 1.19
N PRO A 80 48.09 -1.80 1.39
CA PRO A 80 47.77 -1.27 2.71
C PRO A 80 47.35 -2.34 3.72
N GLU A 81 46.63 -3.38 3.29
CA GLU A 81 46.17 -4.46 4.17
C GLU A 81 47.36 -5.28 4.67
N ALA A 82 48.24 -5.71 3.75
CA ALA A 82 49.45 -6.44 4.10
C ALA A 82 50.45 -5.61 4.92
N GLN A 83 50.53 -4.30 4.70
CA GLN A 83 51.31 -3.39 5.56
C GLN A 83 50.77 -3.37 7.00
N LEU A 84 49.46 -3.34 7.16
CA LEU A 84 48.79 -3.34 8.46
C LEU A 84 48.98 -4.68 9.19
N GLU A 85 48.85 -5.80 8.48
CA GLU A 85 49.14 -7.13 9.03
C GLU A 85 50.59 -7.24 9.51
N LEU A 86 51.55 -6.75 8.72
CA LEU A 86 52.96 -6.73 9.08
C LEU A 86 53.23 -5.85 10.31
N LEU A 87 52.59 -4.68 10.39
CA LEU A 87 52.71 -3.77 11.53
C LEU A 87 52.12 -4.40 12.79
N ASP A 88 50.93 -4.99 12.71
CA ASP A 88 50.29 -5.68 13.82
C ASP A 88 51.10 -6.89 14.27
N ALA A 89 51.74 -7.58 13.33
CA ALA A 89 52.64 -8.69 13.64
C ALA A 89 53.91 -8.26 14.36
N ALA A 90 54.52 -7.15 13.91
CA ALA A 90 55.69 -6.58 14.57
C ALA A 90 55.37 -6.01 15.96
N ALA A 91 54.17 -5.45 16.15
CA ALA A 91 53.72 -4.89 17.43
C ALA A 91 53.10 -5.94 18.39
N GLY A 92 52.80 -7.16 17.92
CA GLY A 92 52.15 -8.21 18.71
C GLY A 92 50.69 -7.91 19.03
N THR A 93 50.00 -7.10 18.22
CA THR A 93 48.64 -6.58 18.48
C THR A 93 47.53 -7.44 17.88
N GLN A 94 47.83 -8.62 17.32
CA GLN A 94 46.82 -9.44 16.63
C GLN A 94 45.66 -9.87 17.52
N ALA A 95 45.89 -10.04 18.84
CA ALA A 95 44.83 -10.33 19.79
C ALA A 95 43.89 -9.13 20.00
N LEU A 96 44.43 -7.91 20.01
CA LEU A 96 43.64 -6.68 20.09
C LEU A 96 42.85 -6.45 18.80
N SER A 97 43.47 -6.68 17.65
CA SER A 97 42.83 -6.59 16.33
C SER A 97 41.63 -7.55 16.21
N ARG A 98 41.82 -8.83 16.59
CA ARG A 98 40.71 -9.81 16.63
C ARG A 98 39.60 -9.42 17.58
N ARG A 99 39.94 -8.90 18.77
CA ARG A 99 38.94 -8.42 19.72
C ARG A 99 38.17 -7.23 19.16
N CYS A 100 38.87 -6.25 18.56
CA CYS A 100 38.24 -5.12 17.90
C CYS A 100 37.24 -5.55 16.83
N ALA A 101 37.63 -6.49 15.96
CA ALA A 101 36.75 -7.06 14.94
C ALA A 101 35.49 -7.70 15.56
N SER A 102 35.64 -8.53 16.60
CA SER A 102 34.48 -9.15 17.27
C SER A 102 33.53 -8.15 17.91
N GLU A 103 34.05 -7.06 18.49
CA GLU A 103 33.24 -6.02 19.12
C GLU A 103 32.53 -5.17 18.05
N LEU A 104 33.17 -4.94 16.89
CA LEU A 104 32.56 -4.29 15.73
C LEU A 104 31.43 -5.13 15.13
N GLU A 105 31.62 -6.44 14.99
CA GLU A 105 30.57 -7.37 14.57
C GLU A 105 29.39 -7.32 15.53
N ALA A 106 29.64 -7.44 16.84
CA ALA A 106 28.59 -7.35 17.87
C ALA A 106 27.85 -6.00 17.83
N LEU A 107 28.56 -4.89 17.65
CA LEU A 107 27.96 -3.57 17.49
C LEU A 107 27.08 -3.49 16.24
N SER A 108 27.54 -4.05 15.13
CA SER A 108 26.78 -4.07 13.87
C SER A 108 25.50 -4.90 13.99
N ASP A 109 25.56 -6.02 14.72
CA ASP A 109 24.42 -6.87 15.00
C ASP A 109 23.40 -6.15 15.87
N LEU A 110 23.88 -5.48 16.92
CA LEU A 110 23.03 -4.69 17.81
C LEU A 110 22.37 -3.52 17.08
N ALA A 111 23.10 -2.84 16.20
CA ALA A 111 22.55 -1.76 15.38
C ALA A 111 21.42 -2.27 14.46
N ARG A 112 21.61 -3.43 13.82
CA ARG A 112 20.55 -4.05 12.99
C ARG A 112 19.33 -4.43 13.81
N GLN A 113 19.50 -4.99 15.01
CA GLN A 113 18.39 -5.32 15.91
C GLN A 113 17.64 -4.07 16.37
N HIS A 114 18.37 -3.01 16.71
CA HIS A 114 17.79 -1.73 17.11
C HIS A 114 16.93 -1.13 15.98
N ASP A 115 17.44 -1.10 14.75
CA ASP A 115 16.70 -0.56 13.61
C ASP A 115 15.46 -1.39 13.29
N HIS A 116 15.54 -2.72 13.44
CA HIS A 116 14.40 -3.61 13.31
C HIS A 116 13.31 -3.31 14.35
N LEU A 117 13.69 -3.20 15.63
CA LEU A 117 12.76 -2.88 16.72
C LEU A 117 12.12 -1.49 16.54
N LEU A 118 12.87 -0.50 16.08
CA LEU A 118 12.32 0.82 15.76
C LEU A 118 11.29 0.76 14.63
N HIS A 119 11.51 -0.08 13.63
CA HIS A 119 10.56 -0.27 12.55
C HIS A 119 9.27 -0.92 13.07
N GLU A 120 9.38 -2.01 13.84
CA GLU A 120 8.24 -2.68 14.46
C GLU A 120 7.45 -1.76 15.40
N GLU A 121 8.14 -0.93 16.20
CA GLU A 121 7.48 0.05 17.07
C GLU A 121 6.66 1.06 16.26
N ARG A 122 7.19 1.55 15.14
CA ARG A 122 6.48 2.50 14.27
C ARG A 122 5.22 1.86 13.66
N GLU A 123 5.32 0.63 13.17
CA GLU A 123 4.16 -0.09 12.65
C GLU A 123 3.10 -0.35 13.73
N SER A 124 3.53 -0.81 14.90
CA SER A 124 2.66 -1.05 16.04
C SER A 124 1.93 0.23 16.47
N ARG A 125 2.65 1.35 16.55
CA ARG A 125 2.07 2.65 16.91
C ARG A 125 1.06 3.15 15.89
N ALA A 126 1.33 2.97 14.59
CA ALA A 126 0.38 3.30 13.53
C ALA A 126 -0.90 2.45 13.64
N ARG A 127 -0.76 1.12 13.74
CA ARG A 127 -1.90 0.20 13.92
C ARG A 127 -2.72 0.53 15.17
N TRP A 128 -2.04 0.85 16.27
CA TRP A 128 -2.72 1.26 17.50
C TRP A 128 -3.52 2.55 17.28
N SER A 129 -2.94 3.55 16.61
CA SER A 129 -3.65 4.80 16.29
C SER A 129 -4.90 4.56 15.45
N ASP A 130 -4.82 3.66 14.46
CA ASP A 130 -5.94 3.29 13.61
C ASP A 130 -7.06 2.63 14.42
N LEU A 131 -6.71 1.63 15.23
CA LEU A 131 -7.67 0.95 16.12
C LEU A 131 -8.31 1.92 17.12
N GLN A 132 -7.57 2.91 17.62
CA GLN A 132 -8.13 3.93 18.50
C GLN A 132 -9.16 4.81 17.78
N ARG A 133 -8.90 5.19 16.53
CA ARG A 133 -9.85 5.95 15.71
C ARG A 133 -11.11 5.14 15.43
N GLU A 134 -10.96 3.89 15.01
CA GLU A 134 -12.09 2.98 14.77
C GLU A 134 -12.93 2.78 16.02
N ARG A 135 -12.27 2.55 17.18
CA ARG A 135 -12.95 2.41 18.46
C ARG A 135 -13.73 3.68 18.84
N HIS A 136 -13.15 4.86 18.64
CA HIS A 136 -13.81 6.12 18.93
C HIS A 136 -15.04 6.34 18.03
N ALA A 137 -14.89 6.08 16.72
CA ALA A 137 -15.98 6.19 15.76
C ALA A 137 -17.13 5.24 16.11
N LEU A 138 -16.82 3.99 16.51
CA LEU A 138 -17.84 3.03 16.96
C LEU A 138 -18.50 3.46 18.28
N ALA A 139 -17.74 4.05 19.20
CA ALA A 139 -18.29 4.55 20.47
C ALA A 139 -19.18 5.78 20.28
N GLU A 140 -18.85 6.66 19.33
CA GLU A 140 -19.70 7.81 18.96
C GLU A 140 -20.96 7.37 18.23
N LEU A 141 -20.85 6.40 17.33
CA LEU A 141 -22.00 5.85 16.62
C LEU A 141 -22.93 5.08 17.56
N ALA A 142 -22.36 4.40 18.58
CA ALA A 142 -23.07 3.63 19.59
C ALA A 142 -24.17 2.70 19.01
N PRO A 143 -23.86 1.88 17.99
CA PRO A 143 -24.88 1.09 17.31
C PRO A 143 -25.53 0.07 18.24
N GLU A 144 -26.85 -0.06 18.13
CA GLU A 144 -27.61 -1.05 18.88
C GLU A 144 -27.94 -2.29 18.03
N GLU A 145 -28.08 -3.44 18.69
CA GLU A 145 -28.43 -4.68 18.00
C GLU A 145 -29.86 -4.60 17.44
N GLY A 146 -30.00 -4.77 16.12
CA GLY A 146 -31.29 -4.69 15.43
C GLY A 146 -31.74 -3.27 15.06
N GLU A 147 -30.99 -2.23 15.42
CA GLU A 147 -31.30 -0.82 15.11
C GLU A 147 -31.52 -0.59 13.61
N TYR A 148 -30.64 -1.15 12.77
CA TYR A 148 -30.72 -1.01 11.32
C TYR A 148 -32.07 -1.49 10.76
N GLY A 149 -32.59 -2.61 11.27
CA GLY A 149 -33.90 -3.12 10.86
C GLY A 149 -35.03 -2.16 11.25
N GLN A 150 -34.98 -1.62 12.47
CA GLN A 150 -35.97 -0.64 12.95
C GLN A 150 -35.95 0.65 12.12
N LEU A 151 -34.76 1.13 11.75
CA LEU A 151 -34.59 2.31 10.90
C LEU A 151 -35.14 2.07 9.49
N LEU A 152 -34.93 0.89 8.90
CA LEU A 152 -35.50 0.53 7.60
C LEU A 152 -37.04 0.50 7.64
N ASP A 153 -37.63 -0.14 8.66
CA ASP A 153 -39.08 -0.17 8.83
C ASP A 153 -39.64 1.25 9.00
N ARG A 154 -38.96 2.09 9.79
CA ARG A 154 -39.32 3.50 9.95
C ARG A 154 -39.20 4.28 8.64
N LEU A 155 -38.16 4.03 7.85
CA LEU A 155 -37.93 4.68 6.55
C LEU A 155 -39.10 4.40 5.59
N VAL A 156 -39.57 3.15 5.50
CA VAL A 156 -40.73 2.80 4.65
C VAL A 156 -41.96 3.60 5.06
N VAL A 157 -42.25 3.66 6.36
CA VAL A 157 -43.40 4.43 6.88
C VAL A 157 -43.27 5.91 6.55
N LEU A 158 -42.08 6.50 6.72
CA LEU A 158 -41.84 7.92 6.44
C LEU A 158 -41.89 8.22 4.92
N GLN A 159 -41.41 7.33 4.07
CA GLN A 159 -41.51 7.46 2.62
C GLN A 159 -42.96 7.45 2.14
N GLU A 160 -43.77 6.52 2.65
CA GLU A 160 -45.20 6.46 2.31
C GLU A 160 -45.98 7.68 2.81
N ARG A 161 -45.61 8.23 3.99
CA ARG A 161 -46.16 9.51 4.48
C ARG A 161 -45.75 10.68 3.58
N SER A 162 -44.47 10.79 3.24
CA SER A 162 -43.95 11.83 2.34
C SER A 162 -44.67 11.81 0.99
N ARG A 163 -44.82 10.61 0.40
CA ARG A 163 -45.53 10.41 -0.86
C ARG A 163 -46.99 10.87 -0.78
N ARG A 164 -47.70 10.53 0.30
CA ARG A 164 -49.09 10.96 0.51
C ARG A 164 -49.20 12.47 0.69
N ALA A 165 -48.34 13.07 1.50
CA ALA A 165 -48.28 14.52 1.68
C ALA A 165 -48.03 15.25 0.36
N SER A 166 -47.06 14.80 -0.44
CA SER A 166 -46.80 15.38 -1.77
C SER A 166 -47.99 15.23 -2.73
N ALA A 167 -48.68 14.09 -2.69
CA ALA A 167 -49.88 13.90 -3.50
C ALA A 167 -51.02 14.85 -3.08
N LEU A 168 -51.23 15.03 -1.77
CA LEU A 168 -52.22 15.99 -1.23
C LEU A 168 -51.89 17.43 -1.63
N VAL A 169 -50.62 17.83 -1.59
CA VAL A 169 -50.18 19.15 -2.07
C VAL A 169 -50.50 19.32 -3.54
N ALA A 170 -50.13 18.35 -4.39
CA ALA A 170 -50.39 18.42 -5.83
C ALA A 170 -51.89 18.48 -6.16
N VAL A 171 -52.74 17.77 -5.39
CA VAL A 171 -54.20 17.84 -5.55
C VAL A 171 -54.73 19.21 -5.13
N ASP A 172 -54.33 19.74 -3.97
CA ASP A 172 -54.75 21.07 -3.52
C ASP A 172 -54.31 22.16 -4.50
N GLU A 173 -53.07 22.12 -4.98
CA GLU A 173 -52.58 23.05 -6.01
C GLU A 173 -53.38 22.94 -7.30
N GLY A 174 -53.73 21.73 -7.75
CA GLY A 174 -54.55 21.54 -8.94
C GLY A 174 -55.99 22.09 -8.81
N LEU A 175 -56.58 21.98 -7.62
CA LEU A 175 -57.94 22.45 -7.34
C LEU A 175 -57.98 23.96 -7.09
N SER A 176 -57.10 24.45 -6.22
CA SER A 176 -57.08 25.82 -5.68
C SER A 176 -56.16 26.77 -6.44
N GLY A 177 -55.27 26.27 -7.31
CA GLY A 177 -54.39 27.07 -8.18
C GLY A 177 -53.04 27.43 -7.58
N GLY A 178 -52.88 27.33 -6.26
CA GLY A 178 -51.60 27.60 -5.58
C GLY A 178 -51.01 28.97 -5.97
N SER A 179 -49.79 28.97 -6.52
CA SER A 179 -49.08 30.15 -7.04
C SER A 179 -49.10 30.27 -8.57
N ASP A 180 -49.89 29.45 -9.26
CA ASP A 180 -49.89 29.37 -10.72
C ASP A 180 -50.75 30.49 -11.34
N GLU A 181 -50.19 31.25 -12.29
CA GLU A 181 -50.88 32.38 -12.95
C GLU A 181 -52.10 31.93 -13.78
N ARG A 182 -52.17 30.64 -14.12
CA ARG A 182 -53.28 30.03 -14.87
C ARG A 182 -54.50 29.69 -14.01
N GLY A 183 -54.38 29.85 -12.71
CA GLY A 183 -55.43 29.62 -11.74
C GLY A 183 -55.80 28.16 -11.51
N GLY A 184 -56.56 27.90 -10.45
CA GLY A 184 -57.05 26.57 -10.07
C GLY A 184 -58.19 26.06 -10.95
N LEU A 185 -58.53 24.77 -10.83
CA LEU A 185 -59.76 24.24 -11.44
C LEU A 185 -61.00 25.03 -10.97
N LEU A 186 -61.05 25.41 -9.70
CA LEU A 186 -62.15 26.16 -9.11
C LEU A 186 -62.33 27.54 -9.75
N GLU A 187 -61.23 28.27 -9.93
CA GLU A 187 -61.24 29.59 -10.57
C GLU A 187 -61.68 29.50 -12.04
N ARG A 188 -61.23 28.47 -12.76
CA ARG A 188 -61.67 28.20 -14.15
C ARG A 188 -63.15 27.85 -14.24
N LEU A 189 -63.67 27.05 -13.31
CA LEU A 189 -65.09 26.73 -13.25
C LEU A 189 -65.94 27.95 -12.93
N HIS A 190 -65.53 28.77 -11.96
CA HIS A 190 -66.24 30.01 -11.62
C HIS A 190 -66.28 30.99 -12.80
N LEU A 191 -65.18 31.13 -13.56
CA LEU A 191 -65.15 31.93 -14.77
C LEU A 191 -66.10 31.38 -15.86
N ALA A 192 -66.14 30.06 -16.03
CA ALA A 192 -67.05 29.41 -16.97
C ALA A 192 -68.53 29.58 -16.56
N CYS A 193 -68.86 29.47 -15.26
CA CYS A 193 -70.20 29.79 -14.73
C CYS A 193 -70.59 31.23 -15.10
N ALA A 194 -69.75 32.20 -14.75
CA ALA A 194 -70.04 33.61 -14.98
C ALA A 194 -70.27 33.94 -16.46
N ASN A 195 -69.48 33.34 -17.37
CA ASN A 195 -69.65 33.51 -18.80
C ASN A 195 -70.94 32.84 -19.31
N LEU A 196 -71.27 31.64 -18.80
CA LEU A 196 -72.46 30.91 -19.21
C LEU A 196 -73.75 31.58 -18.70
N GLU A 197 -73.74 32.12 -17.48
CA GLU A 197 -74.82 32.94 -16.92
C GLU A 197 -75.11 34.17 -17.80
N GLN A 198 -74.07 34.86 -18.28
CA GLN A 198 -74.23 35.99 -19.20
C GLN A 198 -74.87 35.58 -20.53
N LEU A 199 -74.52 34.42 -21.07
CA LEU A 199 -75.07 33.90 -22.32
C LEU A 199 -76.52 33.40 -22.16
N GLN A 200 -76.85 32.82 -21.01
CA GLN A 200 -78.20 32.32 -20.71
C GLN A 200 -79.26 33.44 -20.78
N VAL A 201 -78.89 34.69 -20.48
CA VAL A 201 -79.76 35.86 -20.62
C VAL A 201 -80.32 36.01 -22.04
N ALA A 202 -79.54 35.62 -23.06
CA ALA A 202 -79.95 35.68 -24.46
C ALA A 202 -80.41 34.32 -25.02
N TRP A 203 -79.94 33.20 -24.45
CA TRP A 203 -80.22 31.84 -24.90
C TRP A 203 -80.65 30.93 -23.74
N SER A 204 -81.96 30.85 -23.50
CA SER A 204 -82.55 30.07 -22.40
C SER A 204 -82.30 28.55 -22.50
N GLU A 205 -81.99 28.02 -23.69
CA GLU A 205 -81.62 26.62 -23.92
C GLU A 205 -80.35 26.20 -23.15
N LEU A 206 -79.52 27.15 -22.72
CA LEU A 206 -78.29 26.90 -21.95
C LEU A 206 -78.54 26.73 -20.44
N GLY A 207 -79.77 26.90 -19.96
CA GLY A 207 -80.07 26.86 -18.51
C GLY A 207 -79.68 25.56 -17.81
N ALA A 208 -79.93 24.41 -18.45
CA ALA A 208 -79.54 23.12 -17.89
C ALA A 208 -78.01 22.95 -17.78
N ALA A 209 -77.25 23.49 -18.74
CA ALA A 209 -75.79 23.49 -18.68
C ALA A 209 -75.26 24.41 -17.58
N CYS A 210 -75.94 25.54 -17.33
CA CYS A 210 -75.60 26.46 -16.24
C CYS A 210 -75.78 25.79 -14.88
N GLU A 211 -76.94 25.18 -14.63
CA GLU A 211 -77.21 24.46 -13.38
C GLU A 211 -76.20 23.31 -13.13
N GLN A 212 -75.85 22.57 -14.18
CA GLN A 212 -74.84 21.51 -14.10
C GLN A 212 -73.44 22.04 -13.75
N LEU A 213 -73.04 23.18 -14.33
CA LEU A 213 -71.71 23.75 -14.13
C LEU A 213 -71.59 24.43 -12.75
N THR A 214 -72.65 25.08 -12.27
CA THR A 214 -72.73 25.60 -10.89
C THR A 214 -72.65 24.46 -9.87
N THR A 215 -73.42 23.38 -10.08
CA THR A 215 -73.36 22.19 -9.22
C THR A 215 -71.95 21.57 -9.22
N ALA A 216 -71.29 21.50 -10.38
CA ALA A 216 -69.93 21.00 -10.47
C ALA A 216 -68.93 21.90 -9.72
N ALA A 217 -69.08 23.23 -9.78
CA ALA A 217 -68.25 24.17 -9.03
C ALA A 217 -68.40 23.97 -7.50
N ASP A 218 -69.63 23.84 -7.00
CA ASP A 218 -69.90 23.60 -5.58
C ASP A 218 -69.28 22.27 -5.10
N LEU A 219 -69.40 21.20 -5.89
CA LEU A 219 -68.81 19.90 -5.58
C LEU A 219 -67.28 19.96 -5.56
N VAL A 220 -66.66 20.68 -6.50
CA VAL A 220 -65.20 20.87 -6.53
C VAL A 220 -64.74 21.72 -5.34
N GLN A 221 -65.51 22.73 -4.93
CA GLN A 221 -65.21 23.55 -3.76
C GLN A 221 -65.23 22.73 -2.47
N GLN A 222 -66.22 21.86 -2.31
CA GLN A 222 -66.32 20.95 -1.17
C GLN A 222 -65.12 19.98 -1.13
N ALA A 223 -64.80 19.36 -2.27
CA ALA A 223 -63.64 18.47 -2.38
C ALA A 223 -62.32 19.18 -2.06
N ALA A 224 -62.13 20.42 -2.52
CA ALA A 224 -60.96 21.23 -2.20
C ALA A 224 -60.86 21.51 -0.69
N HIS A 225 -61.99 21.83 -0.03
CA HIS A 225 -62.02 22.06 1.40
C HIS A 225 -61.69 20.79 2.20
N GLU A 226 -62.22 19.63 1.79
CA GLU A 226 -61.90 18.34 2.40
C GLU A 226 -60.41 17.98 2.26
N VAL A 227 -59.84 18.13 1.06
CA VAL A 227 -58.41 17.88 0.82
C VAL A 227 -57.53 18.82 1.66
N ALA A 228 -57.89 20.11 1.75
CA ALA A 228 -57.18 21.08 2.57
C ALA A 228 -57.24 20.71 4.07
N GLY A 229 -58.38 20.21 4.55
CA GLY A 229 -58.54 19.70 5.91
C GLY A 229 -57.65 18.50 6.20
N VAL A 230 -57.67 17.48 5.32
CA VAL A 230 -56.81 16.29 5.45
C VAL A 230 -55.33 16.67 5.41
N ARG A 231 -54.93 17.61 4.54
CA ARG A 231 -53.54 18.10 4.48
C ARG A 231 -53.10 18.79 5.77
N ALA A 232 -53.98 19.57 6.40
CA ALA A 232 -53.67 20.25 7.65
C ALA A 232 -53.44 19.25 8.80
N GLU A 233 -54.17 18.13 8.81
CA GLU A 233 -53.99 17.05 9.79
C GLU A 233 -52.75 16.20 9.52
N GLU A 234 -52.41 15.94 8.25
CA GLU A 234 -51.27 15.09 7.84
C GLU A 234 -49.89 15.79 7.87
N SER A 235 -49.74 16.94 8.54
CA SER A 235 -48.47 17.70 8.58
C SER A 235 -47.24 16.80 8.77
N PHE A 236 -46.41 16.72 7.73
CA PHE A 236 -45.23 15.86 7.66
C PHE A 236 -43.97 16.70 7.86
N ASP A 237 -43.15 16.35 8.86
CA ASP A 237 -41.85 16.97 9.05
C ASP A 237 -40.80 16.29 8.15
N HIS A 238 -40.35 17.00 7.12
CA HIS A 238 -39.34 16.51 6.18
C HIS A 238 -38.00 16.20 6.87
N ARG A 239 -37.73 16.81 8.02
CA ARG A 239 -36.49 16.61 8.77
C ARG A 239 -36.39 15.21 9.36
N GLU A 240 -37.52 14.60 9.74
CA GLU A 240 -37.51 13.22 10.24
C GLU A 240 -37.08 12.21 9.18
N LEU A 241 -37.46 12.44 7.92
CA LEU A 241 -37.05 11.58 6.81
C LEU A 241 -35.56 11.72 6.48
N GLU A 242 -35.02 12.93 6.55
CA GLU A 242 -33.60 13.19 6.31
C GLU A 242 -32.70 12.59 7.40
N GLN A 243 -33.17 12.51 8.64
CA GLN A 243 -32.41 11.92 9.74
C GLN A 243 -32.29 10.40 9.69
N VAL A 244 -33.28 9.72 9.09
CA VAL A 244 -33.32 8.25 8.99
C VAL A 244 -32.65 7.73 7.71
N ARG A 245 -32.36 8.62 6.75
CA ARG A 245 -31.82 8.28 5.43
C ARG A 245 -30.30 8.30 5.38
#